data_AF-A0A2D7WIF6-F1
#
_entry.id   AF-A0A2D7WIF6-F1
#
_cell.length_a   1.000
_cell.length_b   1.000
_cell.length_c   1.000
_cell.angle_alpha   90.00
_cell.angle_beta   90.00
_cell.angle_gamma   90.00
#
_symmetry.space_group_name_H-M   'P 1'
#
loop_
_entity.id
_entity.type
_entity.pdbx_description
1 polymer ?
#
loop_
_entity_poly.entity_id
_entity_poly.type
_entity_poly.pdbx_seq_one_letter_code
_entity_poly.pdbx_strand_id
1 'polypeptide(L)'
;MKAMSVLVAKCIGVLGLASAALVLVHPVNLAGLEYSWKSASLLLALQVLLSCLLLYAAEQRRQGSEIAEKAFPAAVMAVVLWVCMFAYWLQQAVIS
;
A
#
# COMPACT_ATOMS: atom_id res chain seq x y z
N MET A 1 19.61 8.00 -10.21
CA MET A 1 18.37 8.30 -9.44
C MET A 1 17.17 7.42 -9.82
N LYS A 2 16.87 7.16 -11.11
CA LYS A 2 15.72 6.32 -11.54
C LYS A 2 15.74 4.88 -11.00
N ALA A 3 16.91 4.24 -10.90
CA ALA A 3 17.01 2.86 -10.38
C ALA A 3 16.72 2.74 -8.88
N MET A 4 17.11 3.75 -8.08
CA MET A 4 16.91 3.75 -6.64
C MET A 4 15.44 3.93 -6.27
N SER A 5 14.70 4.80 -6.97
CA SER A 5 13.26 4.98 -6.75
C SER A 5 12.44 3.74 -7.14
N VAL A 6 12.85 3.03 -8.19
CA VAL A 6 12.23 1.75 -8.59
C VAL A 6 12.47 0.67 -7.54
N LEU A 7 13.69 0.56 -7.02
CA LEU A 7 14.02 -0.41 -5.96
C LEU A 7 13.18 -0.15 -4.70
N VAL A 8 13.13 1.11 -4.26
CA VAL A 8 12.34 1.52 -3.08
C VAL A 8 10.86 1.21 -3.30
N ALA A 9 10.31 1.54 -4.46
CA ALA A 9 8.91 1.24 -4.78
C ALA A 9 8.61 -0.26 -4.75
N LYS A 10 9.54 -1.09 -5.24
CA LYS A 10 9.41 -2.55 -5.16
C LYS A 10 9.44 -3.05 -3.73
N CYS A 11 10.38 -2.58 -2.91
CA CYS A 11 10.44 -2.94 -1.49
C CYS A 11 9.13 -2.58 -0.78
N ILE A 12 8.60 -1.36 -1.00
CA ILE A 12 7.34 -0.91 -0.40
C ILE A 12 6.17 -1.80 -0.86
N GLY A 13 6.07 -2.10 -2.16
CA GLY A 13 5.00 -2.95 -2.68
C GLY A 13 5.06 -4.38 -2.13
N VAL A 14 6.25 -4.98 -2.04
CA VAL A 14 6.42 -6.32 -1.46
C VAL A 14 6.08 -6.31 0.04
N LEU A 15 6.55 -5.32 0.80
CA LEU A 15 6.21 -5.19 2.22
C LEU A 15 4.71 -4.97 2.44
N GLY A 16 4.05 -4.22 1.56
CA GLY A 16 2.60 -4.02 1.56
C GLY A 16 1.84 -5.32 1.33
N LEU A 17 2.26 -6.15 0.38
CA LEU A 17 1.67 -7.48 0.16
C LEU A 17 1.95 -8.44 1.32
N ALA A 18 3.18 -8.46 1.83
CA ALA A 18 3.57 -9.32 2.94
C ALA A 18 2.77 -9.01 4.21
N SER A 19 2.58 -7.72 4.52
CA SER A 19 1.76 -7.31 5.66
C SER A 19 0.27 -7.60 5.44
N ALA A 20 -0.28 -7.43 4.22
CA ALA A 20 -1.65 -7.84 3.93
C ALA A 20 -1.85 -9.37 4.08
N ALA A 21 -0.87 -10.16 3.64
CA ALA A 21 -0.87 -11.61 3.84
C ALA A 21 -0.75 -12.00 5.32
N LEU A 22 0.05 -11.26 6.09
CA LEU A 22 0.17 -11.47 7.53
C LEU A 22 -1.16 -11.18 8.24
N VAL A 23 -1.83 -10.11 7.87
CA VAL A 23 -3.14 -9.71 8.43
C VAL A 23 -4.24 -10.74 8.13
N LEU A 24 -4.16 -11.44 6.99
CA LEU A 24 -5.07 -12.53 6.65
C LEU A 24 -4.93 -13.74 7.58
N VAL A 25 -3.71 -14.04 8.04
CA VAL A 25 -3.42 -15.20 8.91
C VAL A 25 -3.52 -14.82 10.39
N HIS A 26 -3.00 -13.64 10.74
CA HIS A 26 -2.97 -13.08 12.08
C HIS A 26 -3.57 -11.68 12.06
N PRO A 27 -4.83 -11.51 12.50
CA PRO A 27 -5.42 -10.19 12.60
C PRO A 27 -4.58 -9.31 13.52
N VAL A 28 -4.24 -8.11 13.06
CA VAL A 28 -3.30 -7.24 13.76
C VAL A 28 -4.08 -6.28 14.63
N ASN A 29 -3.92 -6.36 15.95
CA ASN A 29 -4.53 -5.39 16.86
C ASN A 29 -3.67 -4.14 17.01
N LEU A 30 -4.24 -2.98 16.66
CA LEU A 30 -3.61 -1.68 16.79
C LEU A 30 -4.54 -0.76 17.58
N ALA A 31 -4.06 -0.24 18.71
CA ALA A 31 -4.81 0.68 19.56
C ALA A 31 -6.23 0.20 19.93
N GLY A 32 -6.39 -1.11 20.17
CA GLY A 32 -7.67 -1.72 20.53
C GLY A 32 -8.58 -2.08 19.35
N LEU A 33 -8.19 -1.75 18.11
CA LEU A 33 -8.90 -2.17 16.90
C LEU A 33 -8.18 -3.29 16.18
N GLU A 34 -8.96 -4.32 15.87
CA GLU A 34 -8.52 -5.43 15.05
C GLU A 34 -8.44 -4.95 13.61
N TYR A 35 -7.25 -4.84 13.03
CA TYR A 35 -7.07 -4.70 11.60
C TYR A 35 -7.16 -6.08 10.97
N SER A 36 -8.33 -6.39 10.41
CA SER A 36 -8.61 -7.67 9.78
C SER A 36 -9.62 -7.51 8.66
N TRP A 37 -9.87 -8.61 7.94
CA TRP A 37 -10.87 -8.64 6.89
C TRP A 37 -12.28 -8.31 7.38
N LYS A 38 -12.59 -8.52 8.67
CA LYS A 38 -13.92 -8.24 9.22
C LYS A 38 -14.16 -6.76 9.49
N SER A 39 -13.13 -6.04 9.88
CA SER A 39 -13.22 -4.64 10.31
C SER A 39 -12.82 -3.65 9.21
N ALA A 40 -11.86 -4.03 8.37
CA ALA A 40 -11.18 -3.12 7.45
C ALA A 40 -10.95 -3.76 6.06
N SER A 41 -11.94 -4.53 5.57
CA SER A 41 -11.89 -5.22 4.26
C SER A 41 -11.53 -4.30 3.10
N LEU A 42 -12.15 -3.11 3.03
CA LEU A 42 -11.89 -2.14 1.97
C LEU A 42 -10.44 -1.65 2.01
N LEU A 43 -9.93 -1.32 3.20
CA LEU A 43 -8.54 -0.86 3.40
C LEU A 43 -7.53 -1.94 3.04
N LEU A 44 -7.80 -3.19 3.42
CA LEU A 44 -6.98 -4.36 3.06
C LEU A 44 -6.99 -4.62 1.54
N ALA A 45 -8.16 -4.58 0.91
CA ALA A 45 -8.30 -4.74 -0.54
C ALA A 45 -7.53 -3.64 -1.28
N LEU A 46 -7.66 -2.38 -0.83
CA LEU A 46 -6.93 -1.26 -1.41
C LEU A 46 -5.41 -1.41 -1.23
N GLN A 47 -4.96 -1.87 -0.06
CA GLN A 47 -3.54 -2.12 0.22
C GLN A 47 -2.93 -3.11 -0.77
N VAL A 48 -3.61 -4.24 -1.01
CA VAL A 48 -3.16 -5.27 -1.95
C VAL A 48 -3.12 -4.70 -3.37
N LEU A 49 -4.18 -4.00 -3.78
CA LEU A 49 -4.30 -3.46 -5.14
C LEU A 49 -3.25 -2.38 -5.41
N LEU A 50 -3.02 -1.48 -4.45
CA LEU A 50 -1.98 -0.45 -4.51
C LEU A 50 -0.58 -1.05 -4.51
N SER A 51 -0.33 -2.09 -3.73
CA SER A 51 0.96 -2.78 -3.70
C SER A 51 1.27 -3.43 -5.05
N CYS A 52 0.30 -4.09 -5.67
CA CYS A 52 0.41 -4.63 -7.02
C CYS A 52 0.63 -3.52 -8.06
N LEU A 53 -0.13 -2.43 -7.97
CA LEU A 53 -0.03 -1.30 -8.89
C LEU A 53 1.33 -0.60 -8.79
N LEU A 54 1.88 -0.46 -7.58
CA LEU A 54 3.21 0.09 -7.33
C LEU A 54 4.31 -0.80 -7.91
N LEU A 55 4.20 -2.13 -7.74
CA LEU A 55 5.12 -3.11 -8.34
C LEU A 55 5.08 -3.07 -9.86
N TYR A 56 3.87 -3.03 -10.43
CA TYR A 56 3.66 -2.94 -11.88
C TYR A 56 4.23 -1.63 -12.44
N ALA A 57 3.91 -0.49 -11.82
CA ALA A 57 4.43 0.81 -12.23
C ALA A 57 5.96 0.88 -12.11
N ALA A 58 6.54 0.25 -11.08
CA ALA A 58 7.99 0.17 -10.89
C ALA A 58 8.66 -0.67 -11.99
N GLU A 59 8.08 -1.81 -12.38
CA GLU A 59 8.61 -2.65 -13.47
C GLU A 59 8.48 -1.95 -14.83
N GLN A 60 7.32 -1.37 -15.12
CA GLN A 60 7.07 -0.59 -16.34
C GLN A 60 8.02 0.61 -16.44
N ARG A 61 8.34 1.27 -15.31
CA ARG A 61 9.30 2.38 -15.27
C ARG A 61 10.73 1.91 -15.53
N ARG A 62 11.08 0.69 -15.11
CA ARG A 62 12.37 0.07 -15.43
C ARG A 62 12.50 -0.24 -16.92
N GLN A 63 11.41 -0.63 -17.58
CA GLN A 63 11.36 -0.93 -19.02
C GLN A 63 11.38 0.34 -19.89
N GLY A 64 11.33 1.54 -19.30
CA GLY A 64 11.41 2.80 -20.04
C GLY A 64 10.10 3.19 -20.73
N SER A 65 8.97 2.60 -20.34
CA SER A 65 7.65 2.93 -20.89
C SER A 65 7.23 4.35 -20.53
N GLU A 66 6.85 5.15 -21.53
CA GLU A 66 6.42 6.54 -21.38
C GLU A 66 5.16 6.67 -20.50
N ILE A 67 4.30 5.65 -20.53
CA ILE A 67 3.09 5.53 -19.70
C ILE A 67 3.47 5.42 -18.21
N ALA A 68 4.57 4.72 -17.91
CA ALA A 68 5.03 4.50 -16.54
C ALA A 68 5.60 5.76 -15.90
N GLU A 69 6.19 6.66 -16.68
CA GLU A 69 6.76 7.90 -16.15
C GLU A 69 5.69 8.84 -15.59
N LYS A 70 4.47 8.78 -16.16
CA LYS A 70 3.29 9.51 -15.67
C LYS A 70 2.50 8.72 -14.61
N ALA A 71 2.42 7.40 -14.74
CA ALA A 71 1.68 6.56 -13.80
C ALA A 71 2.38 6.38 -12.44
N PHE A 72 3.72 6.41 -12.41
CA PHE A 72 4.49 6.24 -11.18
C PHE A 72 4.18 7.28 -10.08
N PRO A 73 4.18 8.60 -10.36
CA PRO A 73 3.81 9.57 -9.33
C PRO A 73 2.35 9.40 -8.87
N ALA A 74 1.43 9.00 -9.76
CA ALA A 74 0.05 8.70 -9.38
C ALA A 74 -0.03 7.49 -8.43
N ALA A 75 0.73 6.43 -8.70
CA ALA A 75 0.82 5.26 -7.82
C ALA A 75 1.39 5.63 -6.43
N VAL A 76 2.42 6.47 -6.38
CA VAL A 76 2.99 6.96 -5.11
C VAL A 76 1.96 7.79 -4.34
N MET A 77 1.26 8.72 -5.01
CA MET A 77 0.22 9.53 -4.38
C MET A 77 -0.94 8.66 -3.85
N ALA A 78 -1.31 7.60 -4.57
CA ALA A 78 -2.34 6.67 -4.12
C ALA A 78 -1.92 5.89 -2.86
N VAL A 79 -0.64 5.51 -2.75
CA VAL A 79 -0.08 4.91 -1.52
C VAL A 79 -0.13 5.91 -0.36
N VAL A 80 0.25 7.17 -0.59
CA VAL A 80 0.16 8.23 0.44
C VAL A 80 -1.29 8.42 0.89
N LEU A 81 -2.24 8.47 -0.04
CA LEU A 81 -3.67 8.58 0.28
C LEU A 81 -4.15 7.40 1.12
N TRP A 82 -3.72 6.18 0.79
CA TRP A 82 -4.05 5.00 1.58
C TRP A 82 -3.48 5.08 3.00
N VAL A 83 -2.24 5.54 3.18
CA VAL A 83 -1.65 5.78 4.50
C VAL A 83 -2.49 6.79 5.29
N CYS A 84 -2.96 7.87 4.65
CA CYS A 84 -3.86 8.83 5.28
C CYS A 84 -5.19 8.20 5.70
N MET A 85 -5.81 7.37 4.84
CA MET A 85 -7.05 6.66 5.19
C MET A 85 -6.84 5.67 6.34
N PHE A 86 -5.72 4.96 6.34
CA PHE A 86 -5.34 4.05 7.41
C PHE A 86 -5.10 4.78 8.74
N ALA A 87 -4.40 5.91 8.70
CA ALA A 87 -4.20 6.78 9.87
C ALA A 87 -5.51 7.36 10.39
N TYR A 88 -6.42 7.76 9.49
CA TYR A 88 -7.74 8.25 9.86
C TYR A 88 -8.60 7.16 10.52
N TRP A 89 -8.57 5.94 9.97
CA TRP A 89 -9.21 4.78 10.59
C TRP A 89 -8.64 4.48 11.99
N LEU A 90 -7.32 4.55 12.14
CA LEU A 90 -6.63 4.45 13.43
C LEU A 90 -6.95 5.61 14.38
N GLN A 91 -7.30 6.80 13.90
CA GLN A 91 -7.69 7.91 14.77
C GLN A 91 -9.14 7.78 15.23
N GLN A 92 -10.05 7.35 14.36
CA GLN A 92 -11.41 7.01 14.76
C GLN A 92 -11.42 5.94 15.87
N ALA A 93 -10.45 5.02 15.84
CA ALA A 93 -10.21 4.02 16.88
C ALA A 93 -9.95 4.59 18.28
N VAL A 94 -9.14 5.65 18.35
CA VAL A 94 -8.60 6.18 19.60
C VAL A 94 -9.57 7.16 20.27
N ILE A 95 -10.48 7.75 19.48
CA ILE A 95 -11.43 8.77 19.95
C ILE A 95 -12.80 8.15 20.30
N SER A 96 -13.08 6.91 19.88
CA SER A 96 -14.27 6.13 20.24
C SER A 96 -14.12 5.40 21.56
#